data_AF-A0A6V7VU35-F1
#
_entry.id   AF-A0A6V7VU35-F1
#
_cell.length_a   1.000
_cell.length_b   1.000
_cell.length_c   1.000
_cell.angle_alpha   90.00
_cell.angle_beta   90.00
_cell.angle_gamma   90.00
#
_symmetry.space_group_name_H-M   'P 1'
#
loop_
_entity.id
_entity.type
_entity.pdbx_description
1 polymer ?
#
loop_
_entity_poly.entity_id
_entity_poly.type
_entity_poly.pdbx_seq_one_letter_code
_entity_poly.pdbx_strand_id
1 'polypeptide(L)' 'MYRFSVRIDLNQLLKYILFIFSVLVSICSLFTDPNPKSPMRGAIAEQYVNDRAAYDATAREWTQKYAM' A
#
# COMPACT_ATOMS: atom_id res chain seq x y z
N MET A 1 -43.53 -10.93 15.71
CA MET A 1 -42.78 -9.75 16.20
C MET A 1 -41.30 -10.01 15.97
N TYR A 2 -40.78 -9.67 14.78
CA TYR A 2 -39.39 -9.96 14.40
C TYR A 2 -38.48 -8.87 14.94
N ARG A 3 -37.95 -9.06 16.15
CA ARG A 3 -36.85 -8.21 16.63
C ARG A 3 -35.55 -8.83 16.15
N PHE A 4 -35.19 -8.57 14.88
CA PHE A 4 -33.83 -8.79 14.38
C PHE A 4 -32.89 -7.87 15.15
N SER A 5 -32.39 -8.33 16.29
CA SER A 5 -31.29 -7.67 16.98
C SER A 5 -30.04 -8.00 16.18
N VAL A 6 -29.68 -7.12 15.25
CA VAL A 6 -28.35 -7.11 14.61
C VAL A 6 -27.36 -6.74 15.71
N ARG A 7 -26.94 -7.74 16.49
CA ARG A 7 -25.81 -7.57 17.41
C ARG A 7 -24.56 -7.54 16.55
N ILE A 8 -24.01 -6.35 16.41
CA ILE A 8 -22.70 -6.18 15.81
C ILE A 8 -21.69 -6.64 16.85
N ASP A 9 -21.07 -7.80 16.62
CA ASP A 9 -20.00 -8.30 17.48
C ASP A 9 -18.79 -7.37 17.40
N LEU A 10 -18.49 -6.68 18.50
CA LEU A 10 -17.36 -5.75 18.60
C LEU A 10 -16.03 -6.43 18.24
N ASN A 11 -15.87 -7.70 18.61
CA ASN A 11 -14.70 -8.51 18.25
C ASN A 11 -14.56 -8.71 16.74
N GLN A 12 -15.67 -8.80 16.02
CA GLN A 12 -15.64 -8.96 14.57
C GLN A 12 -15.28 -7.62 13.88
N LEU A 13 -15.80 -6.49 14.38
CA LEU A 13 -15.40 -5.17 13.91
C LEU A 13 -13.91 -4.91 14.15
N LEU A 14 -13.39 -5.24 15.34
CA LEU A 14 -11.97 -5.06 15.66
C LEU A 14 -11.07 -5.85 14.70
N LYS A 15 -11.46 -7.07 14.31
CA LYS A 15 -10.71 -7.85 13.30
C LYS A 15 -10.65 -7.13 11.96
N TYR A 16 -11.76 -6.58 11.48
CA TYR A 16 -11.77 -5.83 10.21
C TYR A 16 -10.96 -4.55 10.28
N ILE A 17 -11.05 -3.82 11.40
CA ILE A 17 -10.26 -2.61 11.64
C ILE A 17 -8.77 -2.96 11.58
N LEU A 18 -8.32 -3.95 12.35
CA LEU A 18 -6.92 -4.39 12.36
C LEU A 18 -6.46 -4.87 10.98
N PHE A 19 -7.31 -5.56 10.24
CA PHE A 19 -7.00 -6.00 8.89
C PHE A 19 -6.76 -4.80 7.96
N ILE A 20 -7.68 -3.82 7.93
CA ILE A 20 -7.53 -2.63 7.10
C ILE A 20 -6.26 -1.85 7.49
N PHE A 21 -6.01 -1.66 8.79
CA PHE A 21 -4.77 -1.03 9.26
C PHE A 21 -3.52 -1.79 8.83
N SER A 22 -3.51 -3.12 8.94
CA SER A 22 -2.37 -3.93 8.52
C SER A 22 -2.10 -3.81 7.02
N VAL A 23 -3.15 -3.75 6.20
CA VAL A 23 -3.03 -3.55 4.75
C VAL A 23 -2.50 -2.15 4.44
N LEU A 24 -3.03 -1.10 5.08
CA LEU A 24 -2.53 0.27 4.90
C LEU A 24 -1.07 0.40 5.29
N VAL A 25 -0.65 -0.19 6.42
CA VAL A 25 0.75 -0.23 6.84
C VAL A 25 1.61 -0.97 5.83
N SER A 26 1.14 -2.10 5.30
CA SER A 26 1.85 -2.83 4.25
C SER A 26 2.03 -2.00 2.97
N ILE A 27 1.03 -1.22 2.58
CA ILE A 27 1.10 -0.33 1.40
C ILE A 27 2.12 0.80 1.64
N CYS A 28 2.07 1.45 2.80
CA CYS A 28 3.05 2.48 3.16
C CYS A 28 4.49 1.92 3.18
N SER A 29 4.67 0.71 3.71
CA SER A 29 5.97 0.03 3.71
C SER A 29 6.45 -0.26 2.28
N LEU A 30 5.57 -0.70 1.39
CA LEU A 30 5.91 -0.97 -0.01
C LEU A 30 6.36 0.28 -0.77
N PHE A 31 5.76 1.43 -0.49
CA PHE A 31 6.18 2.70 -1.09
C PHE A 31 7.50 3.22 -0.54
N THR A 32 7.83 2.88 0.71
CA THR A 32 9.10 3.28 1.33
C THR A 32 10.25 2.39 0.85
N ASP A 33 10.02 1.07 0.82
CA ASP A 33 11.00 0.05 0.45
C ASP A 33 10.41 -0.93 -0.58
N PRO A 34 10.35 -0.53 -1.87
CA PRO A 34 9.81 -1.40 -2.90
C PRO A 34 10.70 -2.64 -3.08
N ASN A 35 10.06 -3.81 -3.23
CA ASN A 35 10.76 -5.08 -3.39
C ASN A 35 11.17 -5.33 -4.86
N PRO A 36 12.47 -5.29 -5.21
CA PRO A 36 12.93 -5.46 -6.59
C PRO A 36 12.86 -6.91 -7.10
N LYS A 37 12.68 -7.91 -6.21
CA LYS A 37 12.68 -9.34 -6.59
C LYS A 37 11.38 -9.81 -7.23
N SER A 38 10.28 -9.10 -6.99
CA SER A 38 8.96 -9.42 -7.54
C SER A 38 8.31 -8.15 -8.11
N PRO A 39 8.86 -7.60 -9.21
CA PRO A 39 8.41 -6.33 -9.70
C PRO A 39 7.10 -6.45 -10.49
N MET A 40 6.19 -5.51 -10.28
CA MET A 40 5.01 -5.38 -11.14
C MET A 40 5.37 -4.87 -12.54
N ARG A 41 6.50 -4.17 -12.67
CA ARG A 41 7.07 -3.68 -13.93
C ARG A 41 8.57 -3.89 -13.92
N GLY A 42 9.06 -4.79 -14.78
CA GLY A 42 10.49 -5.16 -14.85
C GLY A 42 11.40 -3.96 -15.08
N ALA A 43 11.09 -3.11 -16.07
CA ALA A 43 11.93 -1.96 -16.43
C ALA A 43 12.12 -0.96 -15.27
N ILE A 44 11.08 -0.70 -14.47
CA ILE A 44 11.17 0.21 -13.33
C ILE A 44 12.02 -0.42 -12.21
N ALA A 45 11.93 -1.73 -12.03
CA ALA A 45 12.73 -2.42 -11.03
C ALA A 45 14.20 -2.54 -11.44
N GLU A 46 14.49 -2.75 -12.72
CA GLU A 46 15.85 -2.66 -13.25
C GLU A 46 16.42 -1.26 -13.06
N GLN A 47 15.65 -0.20 -13.35
CA GLN A 47 16.04 1.17 -13.07
C GLN A 47 16.26 1.40 -11.56
N TYR A 48 15.39 0.90 -10.70
CA TYR A 48 15.54 1.01 -9.24
C TYR A 48 16.83 0.36 -8.71
N VAL A 49 17.22 -0.79 -9.27
CA VAL A 49 18.44 -1.53 -8.87
C VAL A 49 19.71 -0.95 -9.48
N ASN A 50 19.66 -0.56 -10.76
CA ASN A 50 20.84 -0.15 -11.51
C ASN A 50 21.08 1.39 -11.48
N ASP A 51 20.03 2.19 -11.33
CA ASP A 51 20.10 3.67 -11.29
C ASP A 51 19.02 4.25 -10.34
N ARG A 52 19.33 4.20 -9.05
CA ARG A 52 18.43 4.69 -8.00
C ARG A 52 18.15 6.20 -8.11
N ALA A 53 19.13 6.99 -8.56
CA ALA A 53 18.99 8.44 -8.65
C ALA A 53 17.98 8.84 -9.73
N ALA A 54 18.04 8.21 -10.90
CA ALA A 54 17.04 8.43 -11.95
C ALA A 54 15.65 7.98 -11.51
N TYR A 55 15.54 6.82 -10.85
CA TYR A 55 14.27 6.34 -10.29
C TYR A 55 13.65 7.36 -9.31
N ASP A 56 14.43 7.85 -8.34
CA ASP A 56 13.93 8.78 -7.33
C ASP A 56 13.52 10.14 -7.95
N ALA A 57 14.23 10.59 -8.99
CA ALA A 57 13.87 11.81 -9.73
C ALA A 57 12.52 11.66 -10.43
N THR A 58 12.32 10.57 -11.19
CA THR A 58 11.05 10.29 -11.86
C THR A 58 9.91 10.10 -10.85
N ALA A 59 10.15 9.37 -9.75
CA ALA A 59 9.16 9.15 -8.71
C ALA A 59 8.68 10.48 -8.07
N ARG A 60 9.61 11.41 -7.82
CA ARG A 60 9.25 12.75 -7.31
C ARG A 60 8.44 13.56 -8.32
N GLU A 61 8.86 13.58 -9.59
CA GLU A 61 8.14 14.28 -10.66
C GLU A 61 6.69 13.78 -10.77
N TRP A 62 6.50 12.45 -10.75
CA TRP A 62 5.17 11.85 -10.83
C TRP A 62 4.33 12.13 -9.59
N THR A 63 4.94 12.12 -8.40
CA THR A 63 4.26 12.48 -7.15
C THR A 63 3.77 13.92 -7.21
N GLN A 64 4.60 14.86 -7.65
CA GLN A 64 4.21 16.27 -7.84
C GLN A 64 3.08 16.43 -8.86
N LYS A 65 3.07 15.61 -9.92
CA LYS A 65 2.10 15.72 -11.00
C LYS A 65 0.72 15.14 -10.65
N TYR A 66 0.66 14.08 -9.84
CA TYR A 66 -0.56 13.29 -9.65
C TYR A 66 -1.03 13.14 -8.19
N ALA A 67 -0.18 13.43 -7.21
CA ALA A 67 -0.42 13.08 -5.81
C ALA A 67 -0.03 14.19 -4.82
N MET A 68 0.13 15.43 -5.29
CA MET A 68 0.46 16.61 -4.48
C MET A 68 -0.67 17.63 -4.51
#